data_AF-A0A961LZJ4-F1
#
_entry.id   AF-A0A961LZJ4-F1
#
_cell.length_a   1.000
_cell.length_b   1.000
_cell.length_c   1.000
_cell.angle_alpha   90.00
_cell.angle_beta   90.00
_cell.angle_gamma   90.00
#
_symmetry.space_group_name_H-M   'P 1'
#
loop_
_entity.id
_entity.type
_entity.pdbx_description
1 polymer ?
#
loop_
_entity_poly.entity_id
_entity_poly.type
_entity_poly.pdbx_seq_one_letter_code
_entity_poly.pdbx_strand_id
1 'polypeptide(L)'
;MPRLRATSWFCVLWLAAASPVLAEELAGPADIAPAGALFPCQRSGASEAFWSCLAAAGVPSGGIDFARRLAADPALGGPGLLIDFTELGAVDLAEVLFPFLANTNQQTLLVNGAAGVVQPLAIEPQRPDDPQTQAILAAHPDAFPSLRVSVEGYRAEGTWQRFVLTDPVTDSCRACPVVAAALTVADFDDGALARVDPLGWIPLELAADETRAAALRQGDVRALQVALALRGYDPGPLDGARGPATETALGDFQRDNCLAASTAVTPAALTVLTASGPYLTAPACGPSRSGAIE
;
A
#
# COMPACT_ATOMS: atom_id res chain seq x y z
N MET A 1 74.46 -0.36 0.72
CA MET A 1 73.34 -1.29 1.03
C MET A 1 72.05 -0.61 0.58
N PRO A 2 71.39 -1.10 -0.49
CA PRO A 2 70.24 -0.41 -1.09
C PRO A 2 68.94 -0.75 -0.34
N ARG A 3 68.09 0.26 -0.15
CA ARG A 3 66.75 0.14 0.43
C ARG A 3 65.77 -0.35 -0.64
N LEU A 4 65.12 -1.48 -0.40
CA LEU A 4 64.01 -2.02 -1.20
C LEU A 4 62.80 -1.08 -1.12
N ARG A 5 62.30 -0.65 -2.29
CA ARG A 5 61.00 0.02 -2.43
C ARG A 5 59.92 -1.04 -2.67
N ALA A 6 58.90 -1.06 -1.82
CA ALA A 6 57.69 -1.85 -2.02
C ALA A 6 56.86 -1.25 -3.16
N THR A 7 56.61 -2.03 -4.20
CA THR A 7 55.62 -1.73 -5.25
C THR A 7 54.27 -2.30 -4.84
N SER A 8 53.32 -1.41 -4.53
CA SER A 8 51.91 -1.77 -4.35
C SER A 8 51.31 -2.23 -5.68
N TRP A 9 50.78 -3.45 -5.70
CA TRP A 9 49.90 -3.94 -6.76
C TRP A 9 48.53 -3.30 -6.60
N PHE A 10 48.14 -2.47 -7.56
CA PHE A 10 46.76 -2.01 -7.73
C PHE A 10 45.95 -3.16 -8.35
N CYS A 11 45.13 -3.82 -7.53
CA CYS A 11 44.11 -4.73 -7.99
C CYS A 11 42.91 -3.89 -8.45
N VAL A 12 42.82 -3.61 -9.76
CA VAL A 12 41.64 -3.00 -10.36
C VAL A 12 40.55 -4.07 -10.42
N LEU A 13 39.68 -4.09 -9.41
CA LEU A 13 38.42 -4.83 -9.46
C LEU A 13 37.57 -4.21 -10.57
N TRP A 14 37.38 -4.96 -11.65
CA TRP A 14 36.31 -4.73 -12.59
C TRP A 14 34.98 -4.88 -11.85
N LEU A 15 34.31 -3.78 -11.55
CA LEU A 15 32.88 -3.78 -11.29
C LEU A 15 32.20 -4.22 -12.59
N ALA A 16 31.78 -5.49 -12.62
CA ALA A 16 30.80 -5.92 -13.60
C ALA A 16 29.55 -5.08 -13.36
N ALA A 17 29.25 -4.18 -14.30
CA ALA A 17 27.94 -3.54 -14.37
C ALA A 17 26.92 -4.67 -14.55
N ALA A 18 26.17 -4.96 -13.49
CA ALA A 18 24.97 -5.76 -13.61
C ALA A 18 24.07 -5.02 -14.61
N SER A 19 23.78 -5.65 -15.75
CA SER A 19 22.71 -5.19 -16.63
C SER A 19 21.44 -4.97 -15.80
N PRO A 20 20.63 -3.93 -16.07
CA PRO A 20 19.33 -3.85 -15.44
C PRO A 20 18.55 -5.04 -15.98
N VAL A 21 18.39 -6.07 -15.15
CA VAL A 21 17.26 -6.98 -15.30
C VAL A 21 16.07 -6.05 -15.14
N LEU A 22 15.41 -5.68 -16.24
CA LEU A 22 14.05 -5.15 -16.17
C LEU A 22 13.34 -6.08 -15.20
N ALA A 23 12.88 -5.56 -14.07
CA ALA A 23 12.25 -6.36 -13.02
C ALA A 23 11.23 -7.26 -13.72
N GLU A 24 11.55 -8.57 -13.78
CA GLU A 24 10.72 -9.55 -14.45
C GLU A 24 9.39 -9.52 -13.70
N GLU A 25 8.28 -9.27 -14.40
CA GLU A 25 6.94 -9.24 -13.81
C GLU A 25 6.80 -10.47 -12.91
N LEU A 26 6.69 -10.20 -11.61
CA LEU A 26 6.83 -11.21 -10.57
C LEU A 26 5.54 -12.03 -10.44
N ALA A 27 4.40 -11.38 -10.65
CA ALA A 27 3.08 -11.95 -10.63
C ALA A 27 2.13 -11.10 -11.47
N GLY A 28 1.16 -11.76 -12.13
CA GLY A 28 0.05 -11.09 -12.79
C GLY A 28 -1.28 -11.82 -12.57
N PRO A 29 -2.39 -11.33 -13.15
CA PRO A 29 -3.71 -11.94 -12.98
C PRO A 29 -3.79 -13.39 -13.50
N ALA A 30 -2.91 -13.77 -14.43
CA ALA A 30 -2.83 -15.14 -14.96
C ALA A 30 -2.22 -16.14 -13.96
N ASP A 31 -1.62 -15.66 -12.86
CA ASP A 31 -0.95 -16.47 -11.85
C ASP A 31 -1.82 -16.80 -10.63
N ILE A 32 -3.06 -16.26 -10.60
CA ILE A 32 -3.99 -16.44 -9.50
C ILE A 32 -4.34 -17.93 -9.34
N ALA A 33 -4.18 -18.43 -8.11
CA ALA A 33 -4.51 -19.79 -7.76
C ALA A 33 -6.03 -20.00 -7.72
N PRO A 34 -6.54 -21.16 -8.20
CA PRO A 34 -7.95 -21.50 -8.05
C PRO A 34 -8.35 -21.54 -6.57
N ALA A 35 -9.57 -21.09 -6.27
CA ALA A 35 -10.12 -21.15 -4.92
C ALA A 35 -10.03 -22.57 -4.34
N GLY A 36 -9.42 -22.69 -3.15
CA GLY A 36 -9.26 -23.97 -2.46
C GLY A 36 -8.15 -24.89 -2.99
N ALA A 37 -7.35 -24.47 -3.98
CA ALA A 37 -6.23 -25.25 -4.50
C ALA A 37 -5.20 -25.66 -3.42
N LEU A 38 -5.15 -24.90 -2.33
CA LEU A 38 -4.24 -25.15 -1.21
C LEU A 38 -4.67 -26.30 -0.29
N PHE A 39 -5.97 -26.51 -0.08
CA PHE A 39 -6.50 -27.48 0.89
C PHE A 39 -5.92 -28.90 0.77
N PRO A 40 -5.76 -29.50 -0.43
CA PRO A 40 -5.17 -30.83 -0.54
C PRO A 40 -3.65 -30.85 -0.26
N CYS A 41 -2.97 -29.70 -0.30
CA CYS A 41 -1.51 -29.63 -0.35
C CYS A 41 -0.84 -29.25 0.99
N GLN A 42 -1.60 -28.82 2.00
CA GLN A 42 -1.07 -28.29 3.28
C GLN A 42 -0.28 -29.29 4.15
N ARG A 43 -0.28 -30.59 3.82
CA ARG A 43 0.31 -31.64 4.68
C ARG A 43 1.83 -31.73 4.60
N SER A 44 2.44 -31.09 3.62
CA SER A 44 3.90 -31.06 3.43
C SER A 44 4.36 -29.62 3.48
N GLY A 45 5.42 -29.31 4.23
CA GLY A 45 6.09 -28.00 4.11
C GLY A 45 6.58 -27.76 2.67
N ALA A 46 7.14 -26.59 2.39
CA ALA A 46 7.63 -26.20 1.06
C ALA A 46 8.64 -27.22 0.49
N SER A 47 8.14 -28.16 -0.31
CA SER A 47 8.85 -29.35 -0.79
C SER A 47 8.41 -29.69 -2.21
N GLU A 48 9.15 -30.54 -2.91
CA GLU A 48 8.77 -30.99 -4.26
C GLU A 48 7.38 -31.62 -4.31
N ALA A 49 6.96 -32.31 -3.24
CA ALA A 49 5.62 -32.87 -3.13
C ALA A 49 4.55 -31.76 -3.01
N PHE A 50 4.84 -30.68 -2.29
CA PHE A 50 3.97 -29.52 -2.18
C PHE A 50 3.78 -28.84 -3.55
N TRP A 51 4.87 -28.55 -4.27
CA TRP A 51 4.80 -27.92 -5.59
C TRP A 51 4.06 -28.79 -6.61
N SER A 52 4.33 -30.09 -6.61
CA SER A 52 3.64 -31.06 -7.48
C SER A 52 2.14 -31.13 -7.17
N CYS A 53 1.77 -31.03 -5.89
CA CYS A 53 0.38 -30.99 -5.48
C CYS A 53 -0.33 -29.72 -5.97
N LEU A 54 0.31 -28.54 -5.86
CA LEU A 54 -0.26 -27.28 -6.36
C LEU A 54 -0.50 -27.34 -7.88
N ALA A 55 0.45 -27.86 -8.64
CA ALA A 55 0.28 -28.07 -10.07
C ALA A 55 -0.90 -29.00 -10.38
N ALA A 56 -1.03 -30.12 -9.66
CA ALA A 56 -2.16 -31.04 -9.80
C ALA A 56 -3.50 -30.43 -9.38
N ALA A 57 -3.49 -29.46 -8.46
CA ALA A 57 -4.65 -28.69 -8.02
C ALA A 57 -5.03 -27.55 -8.99
N GLY A 58 -4.28 -27.38 -10.10
CA GLY A 58 -4.57 -26.42 -11.15
C GLY A 58 -4.01 -25.01 -10.89
N VAL A 59 -3.05 -24.86 -9.96
CA VAL A 59 -2.33 -23.58 -9.82
C VAL A 59 -1.49 -23.33 -11.08
N PRO A 60 -1.58 -22.14 -11.71
CA PRO A 60 -0.76 -21.79 -12.87
C PRO A 60 0.74 -21.90 -12.59
N SER A 61 1.55 -22.21 -13.60
CA SER A 61 2.99 -22.36 -13.43
C SER A 61 3.65 -21.07 -12.90
N GLY A 62 3.24 -19.90 -13.38
CA GLY A 62 3.74 -18.62 -12.88
C GLY A 62 3.32 -18.36 -11.43
N GLY A 63 2.10 -18.77 -11.02
CA GLY A 63 1.68 -18.76 -9.62
C GLY A 63 2.50 -19.68 -8.70
N ILE A 64 2.94 -20.85 -9.20
CA ILE A 64 3.86 -21.74 -8.47
C ILE A 64 5.25 -21.11 -8.38
N ASP A 65 5.74 -20.48 -9.45
CA ASP A 65 7.04 -19.81 -9.46
C ASP A 65 7.05 -18.58 -8.55
N PHE A 66 5.97 -17.81 -8.51
CA PHE A 66 5.73 -16.76 -7.53
C PHE A 66 5.82 -17.31 -6.11
N ALA A 67 5.08 -18.37 -5.78
CA ALA A 67 5.11 -19.00 -4.46
C ALA A 67 6.51 -19.50 -4.06
N ARG A 68 7.28 -20.03 -5.01
CA ARG A 68 8.68 -20.43 -4.80
C ARG A 68 9.58 -19.23 -4.52
N ARG A 69 9.40 -18.13 -5.24
CA ARG A 69 10.15 -16.88 -5.01
C ARG A 69 9.89 -16.34 -3.61
N LEU A 70 8.64 -16.30 -3.15
CA LEU A 70 8.32 -15.90 -1.77
C LEU A 70 8.93 -16.85 -0.73
N ALA A 71 8.96 -18.16 -1.00
CA ALA A 71 9.59 -19.13 -0.11
C ALA A 71 11.11 -18.97 -0.01
N ALA A 72 11.75 -18.44 -1.05
CA ALA A 72 13.19 -18.17 -1.09
C ALA A 72 13.55 -16.80 -0.52
N ASP A 73 12.58 -15.89 -0.39
CA ASP A 73 12.80 -14.57 0.17
C ASP A 73 13.08 -14.65 1.68
N PRO A 74 14.19 -14.07 2.18
CA PRO A 74 14.60 -14.19 3.57
C PRO A 74 13.70 -13.42 4.56
N ALA A 75 12.95 -12.41 4.10
CA ALA A 75 12.04 -11.62 4.91
C ALA A 75 10.64 -12.26 5.00
N LEU A 76 10.19 -12.95 3.95
CA LEU A 76 8.91 -13.69 3.92
C LEU A 76 9.04 -15.12 4.46
N GLY A 77 10.08 -15.84 4.04
CA GLY A 77 10.48 -17.13 4.59
C GLY A 77 9.50 -18.30 4.36
N GLY A 78 8.51 -18.17 3.47
CA GLY A 78 7.53 -19.22 3.22
C GLY A 78 6.73 -19.04 1.93
N PRO A 79 6.19 -20.14 1.37
CA PRO A 79 5.37 -20.05 0.17
C PRO A 79 4.09 -19.28 0.44
N GLY A 80 3.77 -18.37 -0.49
CA GLY A 80 2.49 -17.69 -0.55
C GLY A 80 1.87 -17.88 -1.93
N LEU A 81 0.58 -18.24 -1.98
CA LEU A 81 -0.16 -18.34 -3.22
C LEU A 81 -0.85 -17.02 -3.53
N LEU A 82 -0.71 -16.53 -4.75
CA LEU A 82 -1.51 -15.42 -5.25
C LEU A 82 -2.98 -15.86 -5.30
N ILE A 83 -3.87 -15.15 -4.61
CA ILE A 83 -5.30 -15.44 -4.56
C ILE A 83 -6.17 -14.32 -5.15
N ASP A 84 -5.64 -13.11 -5.25
CA ASP A 84 -6.24 -11.97 -5.95
C ASP A 84 -5.12 -11.02 -6.42
N PHE A 85 -5.42 -10.20 -7.43
CA PHE A 85 -4.43 -9.29 -8.02
C PHE A 85 -5.11 -8.00 -8.50
N THR A 86 -4.52 -6.85 -8.16
CA THR A 86 -4.94 -5.54 -8.69
C THR A 86 -3.79 -4.90 -9.43
N GLU A 87 -3.94 -4.78 -10.75
CA GLU A 87 -3.01 -4.06 -11.62
C GLU A 87 -3.20 -2.55 -11.47
N LEU A 88 -2.14 -1.85 -11.08
CA LEU A 88 -2.18 -0.42 -10.76
C LEU A 88 -1.10 0.37 -11.49
N GLY A 89 0.04 -0.23 -11.85
CA GLY A 89 1.12 0.47 -12.55
C GLY A 89 2.44 -0.29 -12.53
N ALA A 90 3.54 0.41 -12.21
CA ALA A 90 4.85 -0.24 -12.05
C ALA A 90 4.93 -1.10 -10.77
N VAL A 91 4.09 -0.77 -9.78
CA VAL A 91 3.84 -1.55 -8.57
C VAL A 91 2.37 -1.93 -8.54
N ASP A 92 2.13 -3.21 -8.28
CA ASP A 92 0.79 -3.80 -8.23
C ASP A 92 0.49 -4.37 -6.84
N LEU A 93 -0.77 -4.72 -6.60
CA LEU A 93 -1.19 -5.38 -5.37
C LEU A 93 -1.46 -6.87 -5.62
N ALA A 94 -0.81 -7.70 -4.82
CA ALA A 94 -1.06 -9.13 -4.75
C ALA A 94 -1.69 -9.48 -3.41
N GLU A 95 -2.88 -10.06 -3.41
CA GLU A 95 -3.40 -10.74 -2.22
C GLU A 95 -2.82 -12.14 -2.17
N VAL A 96 -2.15 -12.46 -1.05
CA VAL A 96 -1.35 -13.67 -0.95
C VAL A 96 -1.75 -14.49 0.27
N LEU A 97 -2.03 -15.79 0.03
CA LEU A 97 -2.31 -16.79 1.05
C LEU A 97 -1.03 -17.58 1.39
N PHE A 98 -0.51 -17.38 2.60
CA PHE A 98 0.58 -18.10 3.22
C PHE A 98 0.08 -19.32 4.03
N PRO A 99 0.07 -20.54 3.46
CA PRO A 99 -0.41 -21.79 4.08
C PRO A 99 0.08 -22.12 5.47
N PHE A 100 1.29 -21.68 5.83
CA PHE A 100 2.02 -22.17 6.99
C PHE A 100 2.16 -21.14 8.11
N LEU A 101 1.53 -19.97 7.97
CA LEU A 101 1.44 -18.98 9.05
C LEU A 101 0.36 -19.38 10.06
N ALA A 102 0.65 -19.17 11.35
CA ALA A 102 -0.19 -19.66 12.44
C ALA A 102 -1.44 -18.80 12.75
N ASN A 103 -1.55 -17.58 12.19
CA ASN A 103 -2.60 -16.62 12.52
C ASN A 103 -3.22 -15.99 11.25
N THR A 104 -2.57 -14.97 10.70
CA THR A 104 -3.00 -14.23 9.52
C THR A 104 -2.30 -14.85 8.32
N ASN A 105 -3.00 -15.78 7.69
CA ASN A 105 -2.50 -16.47 6.50
C ASN A 105 -2.74 -15.66 5.22
N GLN A 106 -3.56 -14.61 5.21
CA GLN A 106 -3.73 -13.74 4.04
C GLN A 106 -3.07 -12.38 4.26
N GLN A 107 -2.27 -11.91 3.31
CA GLN A 107 -1.64 -10.59 3.35
C GLN A 107 -1.63 -9.94 1.96
N THR A 108 -1.80 -8.62 1.92
CA THR A 108 -1.54 -7.81 0.73
C THR A 108 -0.04 -7.56 0.59
N LEU A 109 0.52 -7.80 -0.59
CA LEU A 109 1.89 -7.48 -0.95
C LEU A 109 1.91 -6.44 -2.08
N LEU A 110 2.89 -5.53 -2.03
CA LEU A 110 3.24 -4.67 -3.15
C LEU A 110 4.26 -5.43 -4.02
N VAL A 111 3.93 -5.69 -5.27
CA VAL A 111 4.72 -6.55 -6.17
C VAL A 111 5.05 -5.84 -7.49
N ASN A 112 5.88 -6.48 -8.33
CA ASN A 112 6.32 -5.99 -9.65
C ASN A 112 7.19 -4.72 -9.68
N GLY A 113 7.33 -4.02 -8.54
CA GLY A 113 8.23 -2.90 -8.40
C GLY A 113 9.72 -3.27 -8.59
N ALA A 114 10.55 -2.25 -8.84
CA ALA A 114 11.98 -2.38 -9.12
C ALA A 114 12.78 -3.05 -7.98
N ALA A 115 12.29 -2.97 -6.73
CA ALA A 115 12.90 -3.60 -5.56
C ALA A 115 12.36 -5.01 -5.26
N GLY A 116 11.48 -5.56 -6.10
CA GLY A 116 10.79 -6.82 -5.87
C GLY A 116 9.58 -6.66 -4.93
N VAL A 117 9.42 -7.61 -4.01
CA VAL A 117 8.27 -7.64 -3.09
C VAL A 117 8.49 -6.68 -1.93
N VAL A 118 7.53 -5.80 -1.68
CA VAL A 118 7.43 -5.02 -0.46
C VAL A 118 6.25 -5.51 0.35
N GLN A 119 6.53 -6.00 1.57
CA GLN A 119 5.50 -6.29 2.56
C GLN A 119 5.10 -4.98 3.25
N PRO A 120 3.83 -4.55 3.20
CA PRO A 120 3.36 -3.39 3.95
C PRO A 120 3.63 -3.52 5.45
N LEU A 121 3.59 -4.73 5.99
CA LEU A 121 3.91 -5.03 7.39
C LEU A 121 5.38 -4.72 7.75
N ALA A 122 6.30 -4.75 6.79
CA ALA A 122 7.72 -4.42 7.01
C ALA A 122 7.97 -2.90 7.02
N ILE A 123 6.97 -2.11 6.65
CA ILE A 123 7.03 -0.65 6.74
C ILE A 123 6.82 -0.29 8.22
N GLU A 124 7.91 -0.03 8.93
CA GLU A 124 7.89 0.21 10.37
C GLU A 124 6.91 1.34 10.73
N PRO A 125 5.95 1.11 11.65
CA PRO A 125 5.03 2.14 12.06
C PRO A 125 5.79 3.25 12.76
N GLN A 126 5.86 4.42 12.12
CA GLN A 126 6.37 5.63 12.76
C GLN A 126 5.31 6.17 13.72
N ARG A 127 5.75 6.74 14.85
CA ARG A 127 4.88 7.43 15.81
C ARG A 127 5.03 8.94 15.59
N PRO A 128 4.23 9.54 14.70
CA PRO A 128 4.36 10.96 14.38
C PRO A 128 4.04 11.82 15.60
N ASP A 129 4.78 12.93 15.74
CA ASP A 129 4.60 13.90 16.82
C ASP A 129 3.55 14.97 16.43
N ASP A 130 2.40 14.52 15.92
CA ASP A 130 1.30 15.39 15.55
C ASP A 130 0.26 15.50 16.70
N PRO A 131 -0.45 16.63 16.83
CA PRO A 131 -1.39 16.84 17.94
C PRO A 131 -2.49 15.79 18.06
N GLN A 132 -2.91 15.18 16.95
CA GLN A 132 -3.99 14.19 16.97
C GLN A 132 -3.49 12.85 17.51
N THR A 133 -2.33 12.40 17.05
CA THR A 133 -1.64 11.23 17.61
C THR A 133 -1.39 11.43 19.10
N GLN A 134 -0.90 12.60 19.51
CA GLN A 134 -0.69 12.90 20.93
C GLN A 134 -1.99 12.91 21.75
N ALA A 135 -3.11 13.37 21.19
CA ALA A 135 -4.41 13.32 21.87
C ALA A 135 -4.89 11.88 22.09
N ILE A 136 -4.74 11.00 21.09
CA ILE A 136 -5.07 9.57 21.21
C ILE A 136 -4.19 8.93 22.28
N LEU A 137 -2.89 9.24 22.30
CA LEU A 137 -1.95 8.70 23.28
C LEU A 137 -2.18 9.22 24.69
N ALA A 138 -2.64 10.45 24.85
CA ALA A 138 -3.03 10.98 26.15
C ALA A 138 -4.24 10.20 26.72
N ALA A 139 -5.17 9.76 25.86
CA ALA A 139 -6.31 8.93 26.26
C ALA A 139 -5.95 7.44 26.40
N HIS A 140 -4.99 6.96 25.60
CA HIS A 140 -4.55 5.57 25.51
C HIS A 140 -3.02 5.47 25.53
N PRO A 141 -2.36 5.57 26.70
CA PRO A 141 -0.90 5.66 26.79
C PRO A 141 -0.15 4.43 26.25
N ASP A 142 -0.78 3.26 26.32
CA ASP A 142 -0.25 1.98 25.86
C ASP A 142 -0.73 1.60 24.45
N ALA A 143 -1.29 2.56 23.70
CA ALA A 143 -1.72 2.35 22.32
C ALA A 143 -0.54 2.17 21.35
N PHE A 144 -0.68 1.22 20.42
CA PHE A 144 0.29 0.96 19.37
C PHE A 144 -0.37 0.37 18.11
N PRO A 145 0.23 0.56 16.92
CA PRO A 145 -0.24 -0.08 15.69
C PRO A 145 -0.18 -1.60 15.79
N SER A 146 -1.30 -2.24 15.46
CA SER A 146 -1.52 -3.66 15.72
C SER A 146 -0.75 -4.58 14.79
N LEU A 147 -0.12 -4.01 13.74
CA LEU A 147 0.52 -4.69 12.63
C LEU A 147 -0.48 -5.50 11.79
N ARG A 148 -1.68 -4.96 11.60
CA ARG A 148 -2.68 -5.47 10.64
C ARG A 148 -2.84 -4.45 9.53
N VAL A 149 -1.79 -4.30 8.75
CA VAL A 149 -1.72 -3.27 7.70
C VAL A 149 -2.60 -3.67 6.52
N SER A 150 -3.45 -2.74 6.06
CA SER A 150 -4.20 -2.83 4.81
C SER A 150 -3.81 -1.71 3.84
N VAL A 151 -3.94 -1.93 2.54
CA VAL A 151 -3.78 -0.91 1.52
C VAL A 151 -5.17 -0.37 1.17
N GLU A 152 -5.47 0.84 1.60
CA GLU A 152 -6.80 1.43 1.45
C GLU A 152 -6.89 2.44 0.31
N GLY A 153 -5.77 3.03 -0.10
CA GLY A 153 -5.77 4.13 -1.07
C GLY A 153 -4.67 4.05 -2.09
N TYR A 154 -4.95 4.63 -3.26
CA TYR A 154 -4.03 4.68 -4.38
C TYR A 154 -4.16 5.97 -5.18
N ARG A 155 -3.03 6.51 -5.65
CA ARG A 155 -2.97 7.55 -6.70
C ARG A 155 -1.70 7.35 -7.51
N ALA A 156 -1.73 7.65 -8.80
CA ALA A 156 -0.54 7.65 -9.64
C ALA A 156 -0.56 8.79 -10.65
N GLU A 157 0.64 9.23 -11.02
CA GLU A 157 0.87 10.29 -12.00
C GLU A 157 2.22 10.06 -12.69
N GLY A 158 2.20 9.67 -13.96
CA GLY A 158 3.43 9.30 -14.67
C GLY A 158 4.08 8.04 -14.07
N THR A 159 5.35 8.14 -13.69
CA THR A 159 6.12 7.06 -13.04
C THR A 159 5.89 6.99 -11.53
N TRP A 160 5.25 8.01 -10.95
CA TRP A 160 5.01 8.10 -9.52
C TRP A 160 3.72 7.36 -9.15
N GLN A 161 3.81 6.55 -8.10
CA GLN A 161 2.67 5.87 -7.48
C GLN A 161 2.68 6.14 -5.98
N ARG A 162 1.50 6.29 -5.39
CA ARG A 162 1.30 6.40 -3.94
C ARG A 162 0.30 5.37 -3.49
N PHE A 163 0.66 4.66 -2.44
CA PHE A 163 -0.22 3.77 -1.70
C PHE A 163 -0.48 4.34 -0.31
N VAL A 164 -1.71 4.22 0.17
CA VAL A 164 -2.12 4.66 1.51
C VAL A 164 -2.42 3.42 2.32
N LEU A 165 -1.64 3.24 3.37
CA LEU A 165 -1.66 2.10 4.27
C LEU A 165 -2.41 2.49 5.55
N THR A 166 -3.24 1.60 6.06
CA THR A 166 -3.85 1.77 7.38
C THR A 166 -3.49 0.61 8.31
N ASP A 167 -3.20 0.92 9.57
CA ASP A 167 -3.01 -0.09 10.62
C ASP A 167 -3.93 0.24 11.81
N PRO A 168 -4.83 -0.66 12.22
CA PRO A 168 -5.60 -0.50 13.44
C PRO A 168 -4.67 -0.28 14.63
N VAL A 169 -4.92 0.77 15.42
CA VAL A 169 -4.20 1.02 16.66
C VAL A 169 -4.98 0.38 17.79
N THR A 170 -4.32 -0.47 18.57
CA THR A 170 -4.91 -1.17 19.72
C THR A 170 -4.25 -0.75 21.00
N ASP A 171 -4.99 -0.84 22.11
CA ASP A 171 -4.49 -0.49 23.44
C ASP A 171 -3.98 -1.74 24.17
N SER A 172 -2.72 -1.72 24.64
CA SER A 172 -2.11 -2.74 25.51
C SER A 172 -1.86 -4.14 24.91
N CYS A 173 -2.61 -4.58 23.90
CA CYS A 173 -2.36 -5.85 23.21
C CYS A 173 -2.81 -5.84 21.74
N ARG A 174 -2.19 -6.67 20.89
CA ARG A 174 -2.52 -6.69 19.44
C ARG A 174 -3.97 -7.05 19.16
N ALA A 175 -4.59 -7.89 19.96
CA ALA A 175 -5.98 -8.34 19.78
C ALA A 175 -6.99 -7.57 20.65
N CYS A 176 -6.56 -6.49 21.30
CA CYS A 176 -7.41 -5.66 22.16
C CYS A 176 -8.31 -4.75 21.31
N PRO A 177 -9.28 -4.06 21.92
CA PRO A 177 -10.12 -3.11 21.21
C PRO A 177 -9.28 -2.12 20.41
N VAL A 178 -9.71 -1.88 19.17
CA VAL A 178 -9.14 -0.83 18.34
C VAL A 178 -9.57 0.52 18.95
N VAL A 179 -8.64 1.47 19.02
CA VAL A 179 -8.86 2.82 19.59
C VAL A 179 -8.59 3.94 18.59
N ALA A 180 -7.86 3.65 17.50
CA ALA A 180 -7.57 4.57 16.41
C ALA A 180 -7.16 3.79 15.15
N ALA A 181 -6.88 4.50 14.06
CA ALA A 181 -6.20 3.95 12.88
C ALA A 181 -4.97 4.79 12.55
N ALA A 182 -3.83 4.16 12.32
CA ALA A 182 -2.63 4.83 11.84
C ALA A 182 -2.66 4.89 10.31
N LEU A 183 -2.39 6.05 9.73
CA LEU A 183 -2.27 6.24 8.28
C LEU A 183 -0.80 6.45 7.92
N THR A 184 -0.33 5.73 6.91
CA THR A 184 1.02 5.86 6.34
C THR A 184 0.91 5.91 4.83
N VAL A 185 1.69 6.75 4.17
CA VAL A 185 1.81 6.73 2.71
C VAL A 185 3.15 6.12 2.30
N ALA A 186 3.12 5.30 1.25
CA ALA A 186 4.29 4.77 0.59
C ALA A 186 4.30 5.27 -0.86
N ASP A 187 5.28 6.11 -1.18
CA ASP A 187 5.48 6.66 -2.52
C ASP A 187 6.56 5.85 -3.24
N PHE A 188 6.28 5.51 -4.49
CA PHE A 188 7.16 4.83 -5.41
C PHE A 188 7.41 5.74 -6.61
N ASP A 189 8.63 5.70 -7.14
CA ASP A 189 8.98 6.32 -8.42
C ASP A 189 9.69 5.28 -9.28
N ASP A 190 9.20 5.10 -10.50
CA ASP A 190 9.67 4.06 -11.44
C ASP A 190 9.75 2.66 -10.78
N GLY A 191 8.72 2.34 -9.98
CA GLY A 191 8.62 1.07 -9.25
C GLY A 191 9.52 0.92 -8.03
N ALA A 192 10.40 1.88 -7.73
CA ALA A 192 11.26 1.85 -6.54
C ALA A 192 10.61 2.60 -5.37
N LEU A 193 10.65 2.03 -4.15
CA LEU A 193 10.16 2.71 -2.95
C LEU A 193 11.01 3.96 -2.70
N ALA A 194 10.40 5.13 -2.86
CA ALA A 194 11.07 6.42 -2.79
C ALA A 194 10.89 7.09 -1.42
N ARG A 195 9.71 6.94 -0.80
CA ARG A 195 9.39 7.58 0.48
C ARG A 195 8.32 6.80 1.25
N VAL A 196 8.44 6.82 2.58
CA VAL A 196 7.41 6.37 3.51
C VAL A 196 7.19 7.47 4.53
N ASP A 197 5.97 8.01 4.58
CA ASP A 197 5.60 9.08 5.52
C ASP A 197 4.39 8.69 6.38
N PRO A 198 4.49 8.77 7.72
CA PRO A 198 3.32 8.67 8.58
C PRO A 198 2.47 9.93 8.49
N LEU A 199 1.17 9.79 8.19
CA LEU A 199 0.24 10.92 8.17
C LEU A 199 -0.36 11.26 9.54
N GLY A 200 -0.26 10.33 10.50
CA GLY A 200 -0.86 10.48 11.83
C GLY A 200 -1.80 9.32 12.19
N TRP A 201 -2.22 9.28 13.45
CA TRP A 201 -3.27 8.38 13.92
C TRP A 201 -4.59 9.13 13.95
N ILE A 202 -5.62 8.61 13.29
CA ILE A 202 -6.96 9.18 13.26
C ILE A 202 -7.88 8.46 14.25
N PRO A 203 -8.85 9.18 14.85
CA PRO A 203 -9.86 8.55 15.68
C PRO A 203 -10.78 7.65 14.84
N LEU A 204 -11.40 6.64 15.46
CA LEU A 204 -12.18 5.63 14.75
C LEU A 204 -13.35 6.20 13.94
N GLU A 205 -13.92 7.31 14.40
CA GLU A 205 -15.01 8.02 13.72
C GLU A 205 -14.56 8.57 12.36
N LEU A 206 -13.28 8.90 12.20
CA LEU A 206 -12.73 9.31 10.91
C LEU A 206 -12.20 8.12 10.10
N ALA A 207 -11.86 7.00 10.76
CA ALA A 207 -11.45 5.78 10.07
C ALA A 207 -12.63 5.06 9.39
N ALA A 208 -13.80 5.05 10.02
CA ALA A 208 -14.98 4.39 9.47
C ALA A 208 -15.67 5.23 8.37
N ASP A 209 -15.99 4.58 7.24
CA ASP A 209 -16.54 5.25 6.05
C ASP A 209 -17.83 6.02 6.31
N GLU A 210 -18.79 5.42 7.01
CA GLU A 210 -20.10 6.03 7.25
C GLU A 210 -20.00 7.30 8.11
N THR A 211 -19.23 7.23 9.19
CA THR A 211 -19.04 8.34 10.14
C THR A 211 -18.18 9.45 9.51
N ARG A 212 -17.12 9.10 8.78
CA ARG A 212 -16.33 10.07 8.01
C ARG A 212 -17.18 10.76 6.95
N ALA A 213 -18.03 10.03 6.24
CA ALA A 213 -18.94 10.60 5.25
C ALA A 213 -19.96 11.55 5.90
N ALA A 214 -20.47 11.22 7.09
CA ALA A 214 -21.35 12.11 7.85
C ALA A 214 -20.64 13.39 8.28
N ALA A 215 -19.42 13.30 8.82
CA ALA A 215 -18.62 14.45 9.21
C ALA A 215 -18.28 15.34 8.00
N LEU A 216 -17.91 14.75 6.87
CA LEU A 216 -17.63 15.47 5.64
C LEU A 216 -18.86 16.25 5.12
N ARG A 217 -20.06 15.66 5.20
CA ARG A 217 -21.33 16.36 4.86
C ARG A 217 -21.62 17.55 5.78
N GLN A 218 -21.12 17.52 7.01
CA GLN A 218 -21.24 18.60 7.99
C GLN A 218 -20.14 19.69 7.83
N GLY A 219 -19.24 19.54 6.86
CA GLY A 219 -18.17 20.49 6.61
C GLY A 219 -16.94 20.30 7.51
N ASP A 220 -16.79 19.13 8.14
CA ASP A 220 -15.60 18.81 8.92
C ASP A 220 -14.37 18.77 8.01
N VAL A 221 -13.42 19.68 8.26
CA VAL A 221 -12.20 19.82 7.45
C VAL A 221 -11.26 18.64 7.65
N ARG A 222 -11.23 18.06 8.84
CA ARG A 222 -10.38 16.91 9.12
C ARG A 222 -10.90 15.66 8.41
N ALA A 223 -12.22 15.47 8.37
CA ALA A 223 -12.85 14.45 7.55
C ALA A 223 -12.52 14.63 6.06
N LEU A 224 -12.45 15.87 5.57
CA LEU A 224 -11.99 16.18 4.20
C LEU A 224 -10.52 15.78 4.00
N GLN A 225 -9.63 16.18 4.91
CA GLN A 225 -8.20 15.83 4.84
C GLN A 225 -8.01 14.31 4.83
N VAL A 226 -8.66 13.57 5.73
CA VAL A 226 -8.61 12.10 5.78
C VAL A 226 -9.18 11.47 4.50
N ALA A 227 -10.29 11.99 3.96
CA ALA A 227 -10.86 11.50 2.71
C ALA A 227 -9.95 11.75 1.50
N LEU A 228 -9.29 12.90 1.42
CA LEU A 228 -8.30 13.19 0.38
C LEU A 228 -7.06 12.29 0.51
N ALA A 229 -6.55 12.13 1.73
CA ALA A 229 -5.42 11.24 2.02
C ALA A 229 -5.69 9.80 1.59
N LEU A 230 -6.86 9.25 1.96
CA LEU A 230 -7.27 7.90 1.57
C LEU A 230 -7.51 7.75 0.05
N ARG A 231 -7.65 8.86 -0.68
CA ARG A 231 -7.66 8.88 -2.16
C ARG A 231 -6.29 9.10 -2.79
N GLY A 232 -5.23 9.07 -1.97
CA GLY A 232 -3.84 9.26 -2.42
C GLY A 232 -3.46 10.71 -2.70
N TYR A 233 -4.27 11.71 -2.30
CA TYR A 233 -3.88 13.12 -2.38
C TYR A 233 -3.15 13.54 -1.11
N ASP A 234 -2.29 14.55 -1.19
CA ASP A 234 -1.58 15.08 -0.02
C ASP A 234 -2.28 16.32 0.56
N PRO A 235 -3.14 16.17 1.59
CA PRO A 235 -3.84 17.30 2.17
C PRO A 235 -2.95 18.15 3.10
N GLY A 236 -1.68 17.76 3.30
CA GLY A 236 -0.86 18.23 4.41
C GLY A 236 -1.23 17.54 5.74
N PRO A 237 -0.97 18.20 6.89
CA PRO A 237 -1.31 17.65 8.20
C PRO A 237 -2.82 17.36 8.35
N LEU A 238 -3.17 16.28 9.05
CA LEU A 238 -4.56 15.91 9.37
C LEU A 238 -5.08 16.70 10.60
N ASP A 239 -4.88 18.01 10.60
CA ASP A 239 -5.05 18.89 11.76
C ASP A 239 -6.46 19.53 11.85
N GLY A 240 -7.29 19.40 10.83
CA GLY A 240 -8.60 20.07 10.72
C GLY A 240 -8.53 21.54 10.30
N ALA A 241 -7.36 22.04 9.88
CA ALA A 241 -7.19 23.39 9.34
C ALA A 241 -7.18 23.35 7.80
N ARG A 242 -7.99 24.21 7.18
CA ARG A 242 -8.07 24.28 5.72
C ARG A 242 -6.94 25.14 5.16
N GLY A 243 -5.75 24.56 5.08
CA GLY A 243 -4.55 25.22 4.58
C GLY A 243 -4.32 25.07 3.07
N PRO A 244 -3.26 25.69 2.52
CA PRO A 244 -2.93 25.63 1.10
C PRO A 244 -2.75 24.21 0.54
N ALA A 245 -2.18 23.29 1.33
CA ALA A 245 -2.02 21.89 0.94
C ALA A 245 -3.39 21.20 0.78
N THR A 246 -4.31 21.41 1.73
CA THR A 246 -5.67 20.87 1.66
C THR A 246 -6.45 21.45 0.48
N GLU A 247 -6.29 22.75 0.18
CA GLU A 247 -6.92 23.36 -1.00
C GLU A 247 -6.36 22.84 -2.31
N THR A 248 -5.04 22.66 -2.40
CA THR A 248 -4.36 22.08 -3.56
C THR A 248 -4.83 20.64 -3.78
N ALA A 249 -4.82 19.81 -2.74
CA ALA A 249 -5.30 18.44 -2.80
C ALA A 249 -6.76 18.33 -3.23
N LEU A 250 -7.63 19.23 -2.76
CA LEU A 250 -9.03 19.26 -3.21
C LEU A 250 -9.13 19.64 -4.70
N GLY A 251 -8.37 20.64 -5.14
CA GLY A 251 -8.35 21.06 -6.53
C GLY A 251 -7.84 19.96 -7.47
N ASP A 252 -6.77 19.28 -7.06
CA ASP A 252 -6.22 18.12 -7.77
C ASP A 252 -7.22 16.98 -7.81
N PHE A 253 -7.82 16.64 -6.67
CA PHE A 253 -8.88 15.64 -6.59
C PHE A 253 -10.05 15.96 -7.53
N GLN A 254 -10.51 17.20 -7.55
CA GLN A 254 -11.60 17.60 -8.43
C GLN A 254 -11.20 17.45 -9.90
N ARG A 255 -10.01 17.93 -10.29
CA ARG A 255 -9.51 17.83 -11.66
C ARG A 255 -9.36 16.37 -12.11
N ASP A 256 -8.70 15.56 -11.30
CA ASP A 256 -8.39 14.16 -11.61
C ASP A 256 -9.67 13.30 -11.66
N ASN A 257 -10.75 13.72 -10.99
CA ASN A 257 -12.07 13.07 -11.03
C ASN A 257 -13.07 13.78 -11.96
N CYS A 258 -12.61 14.68 -12.83
CA CYS A 258 -13.43 15.42 -13.80
C CYS A 258 -14.62 16.17 -13.20
N LEU A 259 -14.39 16.75 -12.02
CA LEU A 259 -15.31 17.61 -11.31
C LEU A 259 -15.02 19.07 -11.65
N ALA A 260 -16.04 19.92 -11.58
CA ALA A 260 -15.86 21.36 -11.74
C ALA A 260 -14.93 21.90 -10.65
N ALA A 261 -13.91 22.66 -11.06
CA ALA A 261 -12.97 23.31 -10.15
C ALA A 261 -13.73 24.23 -9.18
N SER A 262 -13.55 24.00 -7.88
CA SER A 262 -14.27 24.68 -6.83
C SER A 262 -13.46 24.69 -5.54
N THR A 263 -13.42 25.84 -4.88
CA THR A 263 -12.87 25.94 -3.52
C THR A 263 -13.82 25.35 -2.47
N ALA A 264 -14.94 24.74 -2.84
CA ALA A 264 -15.86 24.06 -1.93
C ALA A 264 -15.94 22.56 -2.24
N VAL A 265 -16.29 21.75 -1.25
CA VAL A 265 -16.68 20.35 -1.45
C VAL A 265 -18.09 20.34 -2.04
N THR A 266 -18.18 20.28 -3.37
CA THR A 266 -19.45 20.25 -4.09
C THR A 266 -20.18 18.92 -3.84
N PRO A 267 -21.51 18.82 -4.06
CA PRO A 267 -22.23 17.56 -3.95
C PRO A 267 -21.63 16.44 -4.81
N ALA A 268 -21.12 16.76 -6.01
CA ALA A 268 -20.46 15.80 -6.87
C ALA A 268 -19.12 15.32 -6.27
N ALA A 269 -18.30 16.24 -5.75
CA ALA A 269 -17.06 15.88 -5.04
C ALA A 269 -17.35 15.03 -3.81
N LEU A 270 -18.41 15.36 -3.08
CA LEU A 270 -18.85 14.62 -1.90
C LEU A 270 -19.23 13.18 -2.25
N THR A 271 -20.03 12.96 -3.31
CA THR A 271 -20.37 11.61 -3.78
C THR A 271 -19.12 10.78 -4.02
N VAL A 272 -18.14 11.34 -4.72
CA VAL A 272 -16.90 10.64 -4.99
C VAL A 272 -16.15 10.41 -3.68
N LEU A 273 -15.87 11.43 -2.86
CA LEU A 273 -15.12 11.30 -1.59
C LEU A 273 -15.75 10.34 -0.57
N THR A 274 -17.08 10.18 -0.58
CA THR A 274 -17.80 9.30 0.36
C THR A 274 -18.09 7.91 -0.18
N ALA A 275 -17.62 7.55 -1.38
CA ALA A 275 -17.62 6.16 -1.79
C ALA A 275 -16.92 5.29 -0.73
N SER A 276 -17.31 4.03 -0.58
CA SER A 276 -16.62 3.10 0.32
C SER A 276 -15.31 2.62 -0.29
N GLY A 277 -14.37 2.26 0.58
CA GLY A 277 -13.11 1.64 0.17
C GLY A 277 -13.27 0.21 -0.38
N PRO A 278 -12.18 -0.39 -0.88
CA PRO A 278 -10.85 0.22 -0.98
C PRO A 278 -10.80 1.26 -2.12
N TYR A 279 -10.06 2.34 -1.92
CA TYR A 279 -9.96 3.51 -2.81
C TYR A 279 -8.89 3.37 -3.88
N LEU A 280 -8.90 2.22 -4.56
CA LEU A 280 -7.85 1.84 -5.51
C LEU A 280 -8.13 2.35 -6.93
N THR A 281 -9.38 2.69 -7.23
CA THR A 281 -9.81 3.10 -8.58
C THR A 281 -10.43 4.49 -8.57
N ALA A 282 -9.89 5.40 -9.38
CA ALA A 282 -10.57 6.63 -9.74
C ALA A 282 -11.71 6.36 -10.74
N PRO A 283 -12.87 7.04 -10.64
CA PRO A 283 -13.90 6.99 -11.68
C PRO A 283 -13.33 7.45 -13.01
N ALA A 284 -13.59 6.72 -14.09
CA ALA A 284 -13.19 7.14 -15.43
C ALA A 284 -13.92 8.44 -15.82
N CYS A 285 -13.15 9.46 -16.20
CA CYS A 285 -13.69 10.64 -16.84
C CYS A 285 -14.40 10.24 -18.15
N GLY A 286 -15.72 10.41 -18.21
CA GLY A 286 -16.46 10.29 -19.47
C GLY A 286 -15.95 11.33 -20.48
N PRO A 287 -16.15 11.14 -21.79
CA PRO A 287 -15.79 12.15 -22.78
C PRO A 287 -16.51 13.46 -22.40
N SER A 288 -15.72 14.51 -22.21
CA SER A 288 -16.23 15.88 -22.02
C SER A 288 -17.24 16.14 -23.12
N ARG A 289 -18.54 16.24 -22.78
CA ARG A 289 -19.50 16.84 -23.69
C ARG A 289 -19.16 18.32 -23.71
N SER A 290 -18.19 18.67 -24.56
CA SER A 290 -17.98 20.04 -25.00
C SER A 290 -19.34 20.50 -25.53
N GLY A 291 -20.00 21.37 -24.77
CA GLY A 291 -21.26 21.96 -25.17
C GLY A 291 -21.05 22.69 -26.49
N ALA A 292 -21.73 22.22 -27.54
CA ALA A 292 -22.10 23.08 -28.64
C ALA A 292 -23.09 24.11 -28.06
N ILE A 293 -22.62 25.34 -27.94
CA ILE A 293 -23.48 26.50 -27.80
C ILE A 293 -23.59 27.06 -29.22
N GLU A 294 -24.75 26.85 -29.84
CA GLU A 294 -25.21 27.55 -31.06
C GLU A 294 -26.03 28.78 -30.66
#